data_AF-A0A0F6U085-F1
#
_entry.id   AF-A0A0F6U085-F1
#
_cell.length_a   1.000
_cell.length_b   1.000
_cell.length_c   1.000
_cell.angle_alpha   90.00
_cell.angle_beta   90.00
_cell.angle_gamma   90.00
#
_symmetry.space_group_name_H-M   'P 1'
#
loop_
_entity.id
_entity.type
_entity.pdbx_description
1 polymer ?
#
loop_
_entity_poly.entity_id
_entity_poly.type
_entity_poly.pdbx_seq_one_letter_code
_entity_poly.pdbx_strand_id
1 'polypeptide(L)'
;MKSITIVLLCFLTLGCGSRDALPAPATKAINTLQDAMATLTNAGLWNENELSGAEFLENSDRSMIVANLTSVPCRMVFSYVKTSIHPYWMPSQIACEEDDKN
;
A
#
# COMPACT_ATOMS: atom_id res chain seq x y z
N MET A 1 52.08 12.92 45.16
CA MET A 1 51.99 11.65 44.41
C MET A 1 50.96 10.79 45.13
N LYS A 2 49.82 10.53 44.49
CA LYS A 2 48.67 9.84 45.11
C LYS A 2 48.18 8.78 44.12
N SER A 3 48.24 7.52 44.56
CA SER A 3 47.83 6.31 43.85
C SER A 3 46.36 6.32 43.49
N ILE A 4 46.04 5.88 42.27
CA ILE A 4 44.74 5.30 41.92
C ILE A 4 45.03 4.10 41.01
N THR A 5 45.05 2.91 41.63
CA THR A 5 45.07 1.61 40.96
C THR A 5 43.62 1.22 40.69
N ILE A 6 43.16 1.31 39.43
CA ILE A 6 41.83 0.81 39.05
C ILE A 6 42.00 -0.61 38.54
N VAL A 7 41.51 -1.53 39.35
CA VAL A 7 41.35 -2.96 39.08
C VAL A 7 40.29 -3.12 37.99
N LEU A 8 40.73 -3.50 36.79
CA LEU A 8 39.85 -3.81 35.66
C LEU A 8 39.50 -5.30 35.72
N LEU A 9 38.35 -5.60 36.33
CA LEU A 9 37.76 -6.93 36.35
C LEU A 9 36.24 -6.77 36.26
N CYS A 10 35.72 -6.78 35.03
CA CYS A 10 34.30 -7.00 34.79
C CYS A 10 34.10 -7.82 33.50
N PHE A 11 33.93 -9.13 33.75
CA PHE A 11 32.95 -10.01 33.12
C PHE A 11 32.99 -10.24 31.61
N LEU A 12 33.66 -11.35 31.27
CA LEU A 12 33.18 -12.33 30.30
C LEU A 12 31.71 -12.67 30.57
N THR A 13 30.79 -12.12 29.77
CA THR A 13 29.48 -12.71 29.47
C THR A 13 29.52 -13.06 27.97
N LEU A 14 29.74 -14.33 27.61
CA LEU A 14 28.68 -15.29 27.29
C LEU A 14 27.52 -14.65 26.51
N GLY A 15 27.50 -14.86 25.19
CA GLY A 15 26.35 -14.49 24.38
C GLY A 15 26.64 -14.46 22.88
N CYS A 16 26.92 -15.62 22.28
CA CYS A 16 26.70 -15.79 20.84
C CYS A 16 25.19 -15.61 20.58
N GLY A 17 24.83 -14.76 19.63
CA GLY A 17 23.47 -14.74 19.09
C GLY A 17 22.88 -13.36 18.94
N SER A 18 23.22 -12.70 17.84
CA SER A 18 22.23 -12.01 17.02
C SER A 18 22.84 -11.96 15.63
N ARG A 19 22.30 -12.78 14.71
CA ARG A 19 22.42 -12.49 13.29
C ARG A 19 21.85 -11.09 13.15
N ASP A 20 22.65 -10.13 12.68
CA ASP A 20 22.12 -8.86 12.23
C ASP A 20 21.04 -9.19 11.19
N ALA A 21 19.78 -9.15 11.62
CA ALA A 21 18.69 -9.11 10.68
C ALA A 21 18.91 -7.81 9.92
N LEU A 22 19.39 -7.94 8.67
CA LEU A 22 19.34 -6.90 7.67
C LEU A 22 18.03 -6.14 7.89
N PRO A 23 18.06 -4.80 8.01
CA PRO A 23 16.84 -4.05 8.22
C PRO A 23 15.88 -4.50 7.14
N ALA A 24 14.77 -5.12 7.56
CA ALA A 24 13.68 -5.41 6.65
C ALA A 24 13.42 -4.08 5.91
N PRO A 25 13.33 -4.08 4.57
CA PRO A 25 12.99 -2.86 3.86
C PRO A 25 11.77 -2.32 4.59
N ALA A 26 11.83 -1.05 4.98
CA ALA A 26 10.68 -0.40 5.58
C ALA A 26 9.57 -0.53 4.55
N THR A 27 8.74 -1.57 4.68
CA THR A 27 7.45 -1.66 4.04
C THR A 27 6.74 -0.49 4.68
N LYS A 28 6.85 0.68 4.07
CA LYS A 28 5.91 1.76 4.30
C LYS A 28 4.59 1.04 4.24
N ALA A 29 3.87 1.01 5.35
CA ALA A 29 2.44 0.79 5.31
C ALA A 29 1.91 1.94 4.45
N ILE A 30 1.95 1.73 3.13
CA ILE A 30 1.28 2.60 2.17
C ILE A 30 -0.17 2.36 2.53
N ASN A 31 -0.84 3.39 3.04
CA ASN A 31 -2.29 3.38 3.22
C ASN A 31 -2.93 3.33 1.83
N THR A 32 -2.83 2.18 1.15
CA THR A 32 -3.11 1.98 -0.27
C THR A 32 -4.57 2.26 -0.62
N LEU A 33 -5.48 1.95 0.32
CA LEU A 33 -6.92 2.17 0.15
C LEU A 33 -7.29 3.66 0.19
N GLN A 34 -6.76 4.39 1.18
CA GLN A 34 -7.03 5.83 1.31
C GLN A 34 -6.39 6.62 0.15
N ASP A 35 -5.24 6.17 -0.35
CA ASP A 35 -4.57 6.77 -1.51
C ASP A 35 -5.37 6.60 -2.81
N ALA A 36 -6.00 5.44 -3.03
CA ALA A 36 -6.77 5.17 -4.25
C ALA A 36 -8.08 5.94 -4.29
N MET A 37 -8.84 5.94 -3.19
CA MET A 37 -10.06 6.74 -3.06
C MET A 37 -9.78 8.24 -3.26
N ALA A 38 -8.75 8.78 -2.58
CA ALA A 38 -8.35 10.17 -2.75
C ALA A 38 -7.96 10.49 -4.21
N THR A 39 -7.30 9.56 -4.90
CA THR A 39 -6.95 9.72 -6.32
C THR A 39 -8.20 9.84 -7.20
N LEU A 40 -9.21 8.99 -7.00
CA LEU A 40 -10.48 9.07 -7.74
C LEU A 40 -11.28 10.33 -7.38
N THR A 41 -11.30 10.75 -6.11
CA THR A 41 -11.94 12.01 -5.68
C THR A 41 -11.30 13.21 -6.35
N ASN A 42 -9.97 13.29 -6.37
CA ASN A 42 -9.24 14.38 -7.03
C ASN A 42 -9.45 14.38 -8.56
N ALA A 43 -9.74 13.23 -9.15
CA ALA A 43 -10.09 13.10 -10.56
C ALA A 43 -11.56 13.39 -10.87
N GLY A 44 -12.42 13.61 -9.87
CA GLY A 44 -13.86 13.78 -10.04
C GLY A 44 -14.60 12.50 -10.43
N LEU A 45 -14.02 11.33 -10.13
CA LEU A 45 -14.55 10.00 -10.48
C LEU A 45 -15.10 9.23 -9.27
N TRP A 46 -14.94 9.76 -8.06
CA TRP A 46 -15.46 9.15 -6.84
C TRP A 46 -16.89 9.61 -6.55
N ASN A 47 -17.80 8.66 -6.39
CA ASN A 47 -19.16 8.88 -5.93
C ASN A 47 -19.51 7.85 -4.85
N GLU A 48 -19.71 8.30 -3.61
CA GLU A 48 -19.99 7.44 -2.45
C GLU A 48 -21.31 6.66 -2.57
N ASN A 49 -22.23 7.11 -3.42
CA ASN A 49 -23.48 6.38 -3.69
C ASN A 49 -23.29 5.22 -4.68
N GLU A 50 -22.23 5.27 -5.49
CA GLU A 50 -21.95 4.28 -6.54
C GLU A 50 -20.79 3.36 -6.16
N LEU A 51 -19.83 3.84 -5.37
CA LEU A 51 -18.61 3.14 -5.01
C LEU A 51 -18.47 2.98 -3.48
N SER A 52 -18.01 1.80 -3.03
CA SER A 52 -17.92 1.43 -1.60
C SER A 52 -16.49 1.17 -1.10
N GLY A 53 -15.48 1.23 -1.97
CA GLY A 53 -14.07 1.11 -1.62
C GLY A 53 -13.21 1.11 -2.89
N ALA A 54 -11.95 1.55 -2.78
CA ALA A 54 -11.01 1.49 -3.91
C ALA A 54 -9.59 1.15 -3.46
N GLU A 55 -8.86 0.46 -4.32
CA GLU A 55 -7.46 0.10 -4.11
C GLU A 55 -6.68 0.13 -5.42
N PHE A 56 -5.37 0.34 -5.34
CA PHE A 56 -4.52 0.17 -6.51
C PHE A 56 -4.36 -1.31 -6.82
N LEU A 57 -4.51 -1.67 -8.10
CA LEU A 57 -4.26 -3.05 -8.54
C LEU A 57 -2.80 -3.41 -8.30
N GLU A 58 -2.56 -4.56 -7.67
CA GLU A 58 -1.21 -5.07 -7.45
C GLU A 58 -0.45 -5.22 -8.78
N ASN A 59 0.86 -4.95 -8.76
CA ASN A 59 1.75 -5.02 -9.93
C ASN A 59 1.37 -4.10 -11.11
N SER A 60 0.46 -3.15 -10.92
CA SER A 60 0.11 -2.14 -11.95
C SER A 60 1.00 -0.89 -11.93
N ASP A 61 2.01 -0.82 -11.05
CA ASP A 61 2.79 0.40 -10.81
C ASP A 61 1.92 1.64 -10.49
N ARG A 62 0.81 1.42 -9.77
CA ARG A 62 -0.21 2.43 -9.44
C ARG A 62 -0.87 3.08 -10.67
N SER A 63 -0.86 2.40 -11.81
CA SER A 63 -1.55 2.87 -13.03
C SER A 63 -2.98 2.36 -13.16
N MET A 64 -3.43 1.46 -12.27
CA MET A 64 -4.79 0.96 -12.24
C MET A 64 -5.37 1.01 -10.82
N ILE A 65 -6.62 1.44 -10.71
CA ILE A 65 -7.41 1.44 -9.47
C ILE A 65 -8.62 0.52 -9.69
N VAL A 66 -8.90 -0.36 -8.74
CA VAL A 66 -10.12 -1.16 -8.69
C VAL A 66 -11.03 -0.58 -7.63
N ALA A 67 -12.29 -0.32 -7.97
CA ALA A 67 -13.29 0.16 -7.05
C ALA A 67 -14.51 -0.76 -7.01
N ASN A 68 -15.03 -1.03 -5.81
CA ASN A 68 -16.23 -1.83 -5.63
C ASN A 68 -17.48 -0.99 -5.93
N LEU A 69 -18.44 -1.56 -6.66
CA LEU A 69 -19.75 -0.93 -6.86
C LEU A 69 -20.68 -1.24 -5.67
N THR A 70 -21.43 -0.24 -5.23
CA THR A 70 -22.31 -0.37 -4.05
C THR A 70 -23.58 -1.16 -4.36
N SER A 71 -24.08 -1.09 -5.60
CA SER A 71 -25.39 -1.65 -5.98
C SER A 71 -25.36 -3.09 -6.50
N VAL A 72 -24.18 -3.60 -6.87
CA VAL A 72 -23.99 -4.90 -7.53
C VAL A 72 -22.65 -5.49 -7.10
N PRO A 73 -22.48 -6.83 -7.08
CA PRO A 73 -21.21 -7.49 -6.77
C PRO A 73 -20.21 -7.38 -7.95
N CYS A 74 -19.94 -6.14 -8.35
CA CYS A 74 -19.07 -5.82 -9.46
C CYS A 74 -17.98 -4.85 -9.02
N ARG A 75 -16.87 -4.89 -9.74
CA ARG A 75 -15.72 -4.01 -9.58
C ARG A 75 -15.50 -3.22 -10.87
N MET A 76 -15.26 -1.93 -10.73
CA MET A 76 -14.88 -1.03 -11.82
C MET A 76 -13.37 -0.79 -11.78
N VAL A 77 -12.71 -0.94 -12.93
CA VAL A 77 -11.29 -0.63 -13.09
C VAL A 77 -11.15 0.76 -13.71
N PHE A 78 -10.37 1.62 -13.06
CA PHE A 78 -9.92 2.90 -13.59
C PHE A 78 -8.46 2.80 -14.00
N SER A 79 -8.13 3.24 -15.22
CA SER A 79 -6.75 3.25 -15.72
C SER A 79 -6.23 4.68 -15.82
N TYR A 80 -4.97 4.87 -15.48
CA TYR A 80 -4.24 6.09 -15.71
C TYR A 80 -3.81 6.20 -17.18
N VAL A 81 -4.20 7.27 -17.84
CA VAL A 81 -3.84 7.56 -19.22
C VAL A 81 -2.84 8.70 -19.26
N LYS A 82 -1.62 8.38 -19.70
CA LYS A 82 -0.60 9.39 -19.97
C LYS A 82 -0.81 9.96 -21.38
N THR A 83 -1.09 11.25 -21.47
CA THR A 83 -1.12 11.97 -22.75
C THR A 83 0.01 13.00 -22.83
N SER A 84 0.24 13.55 -24.01
CA SER A 84 1.17 14.65 -24.22
C SER A 84 0.70 15.99 -23.66
N ILE A 85 -0.60 16.12 -23.34
CA ILE A 85 -1.22 17.36 -22.89
C ILE A 85 -1.37 17.31 -21.37
N HIS A 86 -2.31 16.51 -20.89
CA HIS A 86 -2.53 16.29 -19.47
C HIS A 86 -2.94 14.82 -19.21
N PRO A 87 -2.32 14.17 -18.21
CA PRO A 87 -2.74 12.84 -17.82
C PRO A 87 -4.11 12.88 -17.14
N TYR A 88 -4.85 11.78 -17.24
CA TYR A 88 -6.17 11.65 -16.62
C TYR A 88 -6.46 10.19 -16.24
N TRP A 89 -7.50 10.00 -15.44
CA TRP A 89 -8.03 8.69 -15.08
C TRP A 89 -9.28 8.40 -15.91
N MET A 90 -9.42 7.16 -16.40
CA MET A 90 -10.60 6.74 -17.15
C MET A 90 -11.19 5.43 -16.63
N PRO A 91 -12.53 5.33 -16.51
CA PRO A 91 -13.17 4.03 -16.32
C PRO A 91 -12.89 3.16 -17.54
N SER A 92 -12.39 1.95 -17.31
CA SER A 92 -11.86 1.08 -18.35
C SER A 92 -12.65 -0.21 -18.51
N GLN A 93 -12.97 -0.89 -17.40
CA GLN A 93 -13.63 -2.19 -17.40
C GLN A 93 -14.52 -2.36 -16.18
N ILE A 94 -15.53 -3.22 -16.29
CA ILE A 94 -16.36 -3.68 -15.19
C ILE A 94 -16.33 -5.22 -15.17
N ALA A 95 -16.03 -5.79 -14.01
CA ALA A 95 -16.05 -7.23 -13.78
C ALA A 95 -17.02 -7.53 -12.65
N CYS A 96 -17.98 -8.42 -12.91
CA CYS A 96 -18.93 -8.87 -11.90
C CYS A 96 -18.56 -10.26 -11.46
N GLU A 97 -18.61 -10.51 -10.16
CA GLU A 97 -18.62 -11.88 -9.68
C GLU A 97 -19.94 -12.49 -10.17
N GLU A 98 -19.87 -13.63 -10.86
CA GLU A 98 -21.07 -14.40 -11.14
C GLU A 98 -21.60 -14.86 -9.77
N ASP A 99 -22.89 -14.64 -9.52
CA ASP A 99 -23.56 -15.30 -8.41
C ASP A 99 -23.46 -16.80 -8.69
N ASP A 100 -22.43 -17.46 -8.16
CA ASP A 100 -22.32 -18.91 -8.10
C ASP A 100 -23.47 -19.41 -7.19
N LYS A 101 -24.67 -19.46 -7.76
CA LYS A 101 -25.79 -20.22 -7.23
C LYS A 101 -25.47 -21.69 -7.45
N ASN A 102 -24.61 -22.23 -6.60
CA ASN A 102 -24.50 -23.67 -6.40
C ASN A 102 -25.28 -24.08 -5.15
#